data_AF-A0A1F9A1R7-F1
#
_entry.id   AF-A0A1F9A1R7-F1
#
_cell.length_a   1.000
_cell.length_b   1.000
_cell.length_c   1.000
_cell.angle_alpha   90.00
_cell.angle_beta   90.00
_cell.angle_gamma   90.00
#
_symmetry.space_group_name_H-M   'P 1'
#
loop_
_entity.id
_entity.type
_entity.pdbx_description
1 polymer ?
#
loop_
_entity_poly.entity_id
_entity_poly.type
_entity_poly.pdbx_seq_one_letter_code
_entity_poly.pdbx_strand_id
1 'polypeptide(L)'
;MLKVHGSLDWFRDATDDVVGVPLARTIPPNTQPLVVTPGVTKYRAVHKDPFRTVMTAADAVLRGASCYVCVGYGFNDEHVQPILVNRVMKSNIPLVVVTKQLTEPTRKAFLSNPPKKFIFLEEAEGGTTVYNPDHHRGVRLDDVSVWRLDNFMRLITGEKASC
;
A
#
# COMPACT_ATOMS: atom_id res chain seq x y z
N MET A 1 -4.19 -12.42 -0.51
CA MET A 1 -3.23 -11.30 -0.59
C MET A 1 -2.61 -11.29 -1.98
N LEU A 2 -2.66 -10.17 -2.70
CA LEU A 2 -2.11 -10.04 -4.06
C LEU A 2 -0.71 -9.40 -3.97
N LYS A 3 0.32 -10.14 -4.40
CA LYS A 3 1.72 -9.69 -4.35
C LYS A 3 2.15 -9.13 -5.71
N VAL A 4 1.68 -7.92 -6.05
CA VAL A 4 1.87 -7.29 -7.39
C VAL A 4 3.33 -7.03 -7.77
N HIS A 5 4.24 -6.95 -6.79
CA HIS A 5 5.68 -6.82 -7.02
C HIS A 5 6.45 -8.13 -6.78
N GLY A 6 5.75 -9.26 -6.68
CA GLY A 6 6.36 -10.55 -6.40
C GLY A 6 6.56 -10.84 -4.93
N SER A 7 7.27 -11.94 -4.68
CA SER A 7 7.56 -12.47 -3.35
C SER A 7 8.96 -13.04 -3.30
N LEU A 8 9.63 -12.86 -2.16
CA LEU A 8 10.85 -13.60 -1.84
C LEU A 8 10.57 -15.10 -1.64
N ASP A 9 9.36 -15.42 -1.18
CA ASP A 9 8.90 -16.81 -0.96
C ASP A 9 8.41 -17.53 -2.23
N TRP A 10 8.54 -16.94 -3.42
CA TRP A 10 8.10 -17.60 -4.66
C TRP A 10 9.28 -18.28 -5.34
N PHE A 11 9.07 -19.55 -5.66
CA PHE A 11 10.04 -20.39 -6.33
C PHE A 11 9.40 -21.09 -7.53
N ARG A 12 10.26 -21.57 -8.41
CA ARG A 12 9.91 -22.40 -9.57
C ARG A 12 10.50 -23.77 -9.36
N ASP A 13 9.70 -24.82 -9.43
CA ASP A 13 10.16 -26.19 -9.27
C ASP A 13 10.67 -26.80 -10.59
N ALA A 14 10.99 -28.08 -10.56
CA ALA A 14 11.49 -28.81 -11.73
C ALA A 14 10.44 -29.00 -12.84
N THR A 15 9.13 -28.83 -12.55
CA THR A 15 8.04 -28.91 -13.53
C THR A 15 7.69 -27.55 -14.14
N ASP A 16 8.47 -26.51 -13.82
CA ASP A 16 8.22 -25.11 -14.23
C ASP A 16 7.00 -24.48 -13.52
N ASP A 17 6.48 -25.13 -12.48
CA ASP A 17 5.35 -24.64 -11.69
C ASP A 17 5.82 -23.64 -10.64
N VAL A 18 4.93 -22.68 -10.32
CA VAL A 18 5.20 -21.66 -9.31
C VAL A 18 4.69 -22.13 -7.97
N VAL A 19 5.61 -22.25 -7.00
CA VAL A 19 5.30 -22.64 -5.63
C VAL A 19 5.61 -21.50 -4.65
N GLY A 20 4.72 -21.30 -3.68
CA GLY A 20 4.94 -20.38 -2.57
C GLY A 20 5.39 -21.15 -1.33
N VAL A 21 6.58 -20.86 -0.82
CA VAL A 21 7.11 -21.47 0.41
C VAL A 21 7.28 -20.36 1.46
N PRO A 22 6.26 -20.10 2.31
CA PRO A 22 6.29 -19.00 3.26
C PRO A 22 7.44 -19.13 4.25
N LEU A 23 8.11 -18.00 4.54
CA LEU A 23 9.18 -17.93 5.55
C LEU A 23 10.35 -18.89 5.26
N ALA A 24 10.61 -19.16 3.98
CA ALA A 24 11.74 -19.97 3.56
C ALA A 24 13.06 -19.32 4.03
N ARG A 25 13.79 -19.99 4.92
CA ARG A 25 15.11 -19.53 5.41
C ARG A 25 16.23 -19.80 4.40
N THR A 26 16.00 -20.74 3.50
CA THR A 26 16.92 -21.16 2.44
C THR A 26 16.10 -21.45 1.18
N ILE A 27 16.75 -21.45 0.02
CA ILE A 27 16.13 -21.89 -1.23
C ILE A 27 15.72 -23.38 -1.08
N PRO A 28 14.44 -23.74 -1.29
CA PRO A 28 14.02 -25.14 -1.22
C PRO A 28 14.77 -26.02 -2.23
N PRO A 29 15.08 -27.29 -1.89
CA PRO A 29 15.73 -28.21 -2.81
C PRO A 29 14.96 -28.34 -4.13
N ASN A 30 15.68 -28.44 -5.24
CA ASN A 30 15.11 -28.58 -6.59
C ASN A 30 14.18 -27.41 -7.01
N THR A 31 14.42 -26.21 -6.47
CA THR A 31 13.68 -25.01 -6.87
C THR A 31 14.62 -23.85 -7.21
N GLN A 32 14.11 -22.89 -7.99
CA GLN A 32 14.80 -21.65 -8.31
C GLN A 32 14.00 -20.44 -7.82
N PRO A 33 14.63 -19.42 -7.20
CA PRO A 33 13.93 -18.21 -6.79
C PRO A 33 13.27 -17.49 -7.97
N LEU A 34 12.03 -17.07 -7.79
CA LEU A 34 11.27 -16.29 -8.78
C LEU A 34 11.40 -14.78 -8.54
N VAL A 35 12.33 -14.36 -7.67
CA VAL A 35 12.55 -12.96 -7.32
C VAL A 35 13.04 -12.19 -8.53
N VAL A 36 12.25 -11.21 -8.96
CA VAL A 36 12.65 -10.28 -10.01
C VAL A 36 13.50 -9.18 -9.37
N THR A 37 14.81 -9.24 -9.55
CA THR A 37 15.72 -8.20 -9.07
C THR A 37 15.50 -6.89 -9.84
N PRO A 38 15.74 -5.72 -9.22
CA PRO A 38 15.72 -4.44 -9.93
C PRO A 38 16.80 -4.45 -11.05
N GLY A 39 16.39 -4.34 -12.31
CA GLY A 39 17.31 -4.34 -13.46
C GLY A 39 16.60 -4.42 -14.82
N VAL A 40 17.33 -4.25 -15.91
CA VAL A 40 16.81 -4.26 -17.30
C VAL A 40 16.05 -5.54 -17.68
N THR A 41 16.37 -6.67 -17.05
CA THR A 41 15.69 -7.96 -17.23
C THR A 41 14.27 -7.99 -16.64
N LYS A 42 13.92 -7.01 -15.78
CA LYS A 42 12.61 -6.86 -15.13
C LYS A 42 11.47 -6.79 -16.15
N TYR A 43 11.66 -6.07 -17.26
CA TYR A 43 10.59 -5.82 -18.25
C TYR A 43 10.01 -7.10 -18.86
N ARG A 44 10.83 -8.14 -19.08
CA ARG A 44 10.32 -9.40 -19.67
C ARG A 44 9.69 -10.34 -18.66
N ALA A 45 10.05 -10.24 -17.38
CA ALA A 45 9.57 -11.13 -16.33
C ALA A 45 8.17 -10.73 -15.80
N VAL A 46 7.85 -9.43 -15.71
CA VAL A 46 6.54 -8.98 -15.20
C VAL A 46 5.37 -9.29 -16.13
N HIS A 47 5.65 -9.53 -17.42
CA HIS A 47 4.63 -9.95 -18.40
C HIS A 47 4.37 -11.46 -18.41
N LYS A 48 5.14 -12.23 -17.64
CA LYS A 48 4.96 -13.68 -17.50
C LYS A 48 4.19 -14.00 -16.22
N ASP A 49 3.53 -15.15 -16.21
CA ASP A 49 2.90 -15.64 -14.99
C ASP A 49 3.96 -15.99 -13.94
N PRO A 50 3.66 -15.71 -12.65
CA PRO A 50 2.35 -15.39 -12.07
C PRO A 50 2.01 -13.88 -12.02
N PHE A 51 2.95 -13.00 -12.40
CA PHE A 51 2.84 -11.56 -12.20
C PHE A 51 1.68 -10.94 -12.98
N ARG A 52 1.48 -11.36 -14.23
CA ARG A 52 0.38 -10.87 -15.08
C ARG A 52 -0.99 -11.19 -14.49
N THR A 53 -1.18 -12.42 -14.04
CA THR A 53 -2.43 -12.85 -13.40
C THR A 53 -2.69 -12.08 -12.11
N VAL A 54 -1.68 -11.92 -11.26
CA VAL A 54 -1.80 -11.17 -9.99
C VAL A 54 -2.09 -9.69 -10.25
N MET A 55 -1.43 -9.06 -11.23
CA MET A 55 -1.67 -7.67 -11.60
C MET A 55 -3.09 -7.46 -12.12
N THR A 56 -3.56 -8.36 -13.00
CA THR A 56 -4.93 -8.31 -13.54
C THR A 56 -5.98 -8.43 -12.42
N ALA A 57 -5.75 -9.35 -11.47
CA ALA A 57 -6.62 -9.49 -10.30
C ALA A 57 -6.59 -8.24 -9.41
N ALA A 58 -5.41 -7.64 -9.21
CA ALA A 58 -5.26 -6.41 -8.44
C ALA A 58 -6.02 -5.24 -9.07
N ASP A 59 -5.90 -5.06 -10.39
CA ASP A 59 -6.65 -4.05 -11.13
C ASP A 59 -8.17 -4.22 -10.96
N ALA A 60 -8.67 -5.45 -11.04
CA ALA A 60 -10.09 -5.73 -10.86
C ALA A 60 -10.58 -5.37 -9.44
N VAL A 61 -9.82 -5.77 -8.41
CA VAL A 61 -10.13 -5.44 -7.01
C VAL A 61 -10.06 -3.93 -6.77
N LEU A 62 -9.02 -3.26 -7.27
CA LEU A 62 -8.87 -1.81 -7.15
C LEU A 62 -10.02 -1.08 -7.81
N ARG A 63 -10.45 -1.48 -9.02
CA ARG A 63 -11.59 -0.84 -9.71
C ARG A 63 -12.92 -1.07 -9.00
N GLY A 64 -13.11 -2.25 -8.40
CA GLY A 64 -14.34 -2.63 -7.69
C GLY A 64 -14.44 -2.14 -6.25
N ALA A 65 -13.34 -1.67 -5.64
CA ALA A 65 -13.32 -1.29 -4.24
C ALA A 65 -14.25 -0.11 -3.91
N SER A 66 -14.92 -0.21 -2.76
CA SER A 66 -15.81 0.82 -2.20
C SER A 66 -15.09 1.81 -1.28
N CYS A 67 -13.88 1.48 -0.82
CA CYS A 67 -12.99 2.34 -0.03
C CYS A 67 -11.55 1.85 -0.16
N TYR A 68 -10.59 2.70 0.22
CA TYR A 68 -9.17 2.33 0.30
C TYR A 68 -8.58 2.70 1.66
N VAL A 69 -7.68 1.84 2.13
CA VAL A 69 -6.80 2.09 3.27
C VAL A 69 -5.37 1.83 2.81
N CYS A 70 -4.55 2.87 2.84
CA CYS A 70 -3.13 2.81 2.45
C CYS A 70 -2.28 3.00 3.71
N VAL A 71 -1.50 1.98 4.08
CA VAL A 71 -0.59 2.04 5.23
C VAL A 71 0.85 1.98 4.74
N GLY A 72 1.66 2.99 5.05
CA GLY A 72 3.08 3.05 4.68
C GLY A 72 3.33 3.17 3.19
N TYR A 73 2.34 3.64 2.43
CA TYR A 73 2.41 3.73 0.98
C TYR A 73 2.71 5.16 0.54
N GLY A 74 3.84 5.35 -0.14
CA GLY A 74 4.33 6.66 -0.57
C GLY A 74 3.85 7.12 -1.95
N PHE A 75 2.91 6.42 -2.59
CA PHE A 75 2.36 6.76 -3.91
C PHE A 75 3.45 7.07 -4.96
N ASN A 76 4.37 6.12 -5.16
CA ASN A 76 5.44 6.17 -6.17
C ASN A 76 5.46 4.90 -7.03
N ASP A 77 4.28 4.42 -7.44
CA ASP A 77 4.10 3.16 -8.17
C ASP A 77 3.19 3.38 -9.38
N GLU A 78 3.76 3.29 -10.57
CA GLU A 78 3.07 3.55 -11.83
C GLU A 78 2.00 2.52 -12.19
N HIS A 79 1.98 1.36 -11.54
CA HIS A 79 1.07 0.27 -11.87
C HIS A 79 -0.23 0.34 -11.06
N VAL A 80 -0.14 0.52 -9.74
CA VAL A 80 -1.30 0.49 -8.83
C VAL A 80 -1.92 1.88 -8.63
N GLN A 81 -1.08 2.90 -8.49
CA GLN A 81 -1.48 4.26 -8.13
C GLN A 81 -2.51 4.89 -9.08
N PRO A 82 -2.40 4.78 -10.42
CA PRO A 82 -3.30 5.51 -11.31
C PRO A 82 -4.77 5.08 -11.15
N ILE A 83 -5.03 3.79 -10.94
CA ILE A 83 -6.39 3.27 -10.75
C ILE A 83 -6.98 3.82 -9.44
N LEU A 84 -6.22 3.72 -8.35
CA LEU A 84 -6.65 4.18 -7.03
C LEU A 84 -6.91 5.70 -7.04
N VAL A 85 -5.96 6.50 -7.53
CA VAL A 85 -6.09 7.97 -7.61
C VAL A 85 -7.31 8.33 -8.45
N ASN A 86 -7.49 7.71 -9.61
CA ASN A 86 -8.65 7.97 -10.48
C ASN A 86 -9.98 7.65 -9.78
N ARG A 87 -10.07 6.54 -9.03
CA ARG A 87 -11.26 6.14 -8.28
C ARG A 87 -11.57 7.11 -7.14
N VAL A 88 -10.56 7.52 -6.38
CA VAL A 88 -10.72 8.50 -5.30
C VAL A 88 -11.17 9.85 -5.85
N MET A 89 -10.49 10.36 -6.88
CA MET A 89 -10.71 11.71 -7.41
C MET A 89 -11.98 11.83 -8.26
N LYS A 90 -12.30 10.84 -9.10
CA LYS A 90 -13.46 10.92 -10.02
C LYS A 90 -14.71 10.25 -9.48
N SER A 91 -14.56 9.18 -8.71
CA SER A 91 -15.69 8.40 -8.17
C SER A 91 -15.97 8.69 -6.70
N ASN A 92 -15.25 9.63 -6.07
CA ASN A 92 -15.42 10.03 -4.66
C ASN A 92 -15.33 8.84 -3.67
N ILE A 93 -14.46 7.88 -3.97
CA ILE A 93 -14.22 6.73 -3.11
C ILE A 93 -13.47 7.20 -1.86
N PRO A 94 -13.93 6.83 -0.64
CA PRO A 94 -13.23 7.15 0.61
C PRO A 94 -11.80 6.61 0.63
N LEU A 95 -10.86 7.44 1.10
CA LEU A 95 -9.44 7.09 1.22
C LEU A 95 -8.92 7.38 2.62
N VAL A 96 -8.34 6.39 3.28
CA VAL A 96 -7.52 6.58 4.49
C VAL A 96 -6.05 6.34 4.13
N VAL A 97 -5.18 7.27 4.51
CA VAL A 97 -3.72 7.10 4.39
C VAL A 97 -3.11 7.22 5.79
N VAL A 98 -2.37 6.20 6.20
CA VAL A 98 -1.57 6.20 7.42
C VAL A 98 -0.12 6.03 7.00
N THR A 99 0.73 7.03 7.23
CA THR A 99 2.12 7.00 6.79
C THR A 99 3.03 7.66 7.82
N LYS A 100 4.32 7.35 7.80
CA LYS A 100 5.30 8.08 8.60
C LYS A 100 5.36 9.54 8.17
N GLN A 101 5.42 9.76 6.86
CA GLN A 101 5.50 11.07 6.23
C GLN A 101 4.72 11.03 4.93
N LEU A 102 3.91 12.06 4.67
CA LEU A 102 3.32 12.24 3.35
C LEU A 102 4.41 12.67 2.37
N THR A 103 4.66 11.84 1.38
CA THR A 103 5.61 12.10 0.31
C THR A 103 5.10 13.19 -0.63
N GLU A 104 6.00 13.85 -1.35
CA GLU A 104 5.66 14.85 -2.38
C GLU A 104 4.63 14.32 -3.41
N PRO A 105 4.78 13.10 -3.98
CA PRO A 105 3.75 12.51 -4.83
C PRO A 105 2.37 12.42 -4.19
N THR A 106 2.30 12.04 -2.90
CA THR A 106 1.03 11.94 -2.16
C THR A 106 0.39 13.32 -1.99
N ARG A 107 1.19 14.31 -1.60
CA ARG A 107 0.73 15.69 -1.42
C ARG A 107 0.23 16.29 -2.74
N LYS A 108 0.96 16.09 -3.83
CA LYS A 108 0.55 16.53 -5.18
C LYS A 108 -0.72 15.83 -5.66
N ALA A 109 -0.83 14.51 -5.44
CA ALA A 109 -1.97 13.72 -5.90
C ALA A 109 -3.27 14.10 -5.19
N PHE A 110 -3.21 14.46 -3.90
CA PHE A 110 -4.41 14.62 -3.09
C PHE A 110 -4.52 15.92 -2.30
N LEU A 111 -3.45 16.54 -1.83
CA LEU A 111 -3.58 17.77 -1.01
C LEU A 111 -3.64 19.05 -1.85
N SER A 112 -3.09 19.06 -3.06
CA SER A 112 -3.25 20.18 -4.01
C SER A 112 -4.70 20.33 -4.50
N ASN A 113 -5.43 19.21 -4.58
CA ASN A 113 -6.85 19.16 -4.89
C ASN A 113 -7.51 18.06 -4.04
N PRO A 114 -7.96 18.37 -2.80
CA PRO A 114 -8.51 17.39 -1.87
C PRO A 114 -9.69 16.59 -2.41
N PRO A 115 -9.69 15.25 -2.27
CA PRO A 115 -10.89 14.46 -2.52
C PRO A 115 -11.97 14.77 -1.48
N LYS A 116 -13.23 14.44 -1.79
CA LYS A 116 -14.36 14.74 -0.90
C LYS A 116 -14.36 13.95 0.42
N LYS A 117 -13.81 12.74 0.41
CA LYS A 117 -13.85 11.79 1.54
C LYS A 117 -12.46 11.23 1.77
N PHE A 118 -11.73 11.80 2.71
CA PHE A 118 -10.40 11.29 3.05
C PHE A 118 -9.99 11.56 4.49
N ILE A 119 -9.04 10.76 4.98
CA ILE A 119 -8.31 11.01 6.22
C ILE A 119 -6.85 10.65 5.97
N PHE A 120 -5.94 11.62 6.07
CA PHE A 120 -4.49 11.33 6.04
C PHE A 120 -3.89 11.56 7.41
N LEU A 121 -3.04 10.65 7.83
CA LEU A 121 -2.38 10.61 9.12
C LEU A 121 -0.89 10.52 8.85
N GLU A 122 -0.13 11.53 9.28
CA GLU A 122 1.33 11.48 9.25
C GLU A 122 1.95 11.71 10.62
N GLU A 123 3.05 11.03 10.89
CA GLU A 123 3.79 11.19 12.13
C GLU A 123 4.32 12.63 12.24
N ALA A 124 4.29 13.15 13.46
CA ALA A 124 4.93 14.41 13.77
C ALA A 124 5.45 14.42 15.21
N GLU A 125 6.29 15.39 15.53
CA GLU A 125 6.97 15.46 16.83
C GLU A 125 5.99 15.45 18.03
N GLY A 126 5.98 14.38 18.82
CA GLY A 126 5.07 14.26 19.95
C GLY A 126 3.60 14.04 19.56
N GLY A 127 3.29 13.60 18.33
CA GLY A 127 1.90 13.35 17.95
C GLY A 127 1.69 12.92 16.49
N THR A 128 0.53 13.28 15.95
CA THR A 128 0.14 13.01 14.57
C THR A 128 -0.48 14.26 13.95
N THR A 129 -0.15 14.54 12.69
CA THR A 129 -0.87 15.53 11.90
C THR A 129 -1.96 14.83 11.09
N VAL A 130 -3.20 15.30 11.22
CA VAL A 130 -4.38 14.73 10.58
C VAL A 130 -4.94 15.69 9.54
N TYR A 131 -5.13 15.20 8.32
CA TYR A 131 -5.77 15.95 7.23
C TYR A 131 -7.12 15.31 6.92
N ASN A 132 -8.16 16.13 6.82
CA ASN A 132 -9.51 15.67 6.49
C ASN A 132 -10.25 16.78 5.69
N PRO A 133 -11.52 16.57 5.28
CA PRO A 133 -12.27 17.58 4.53
C PRO A 133 -12.45 18.92 5.25
N ASP A 134 -12.48 18.91 6.59
CA ASP A 134 -12.65 20.13 7.39
C ASP A 134 -11.30 20.81 7.68
N HIS A 135 -10.20 20.06 7.65
CA HIS A 135 -8.85 20.49 8.02
C HIS A 135 -7.83 20.11 6.94
N HIS A 136 -7.98 20.68 5.74
CA HIS A 136 -7.08 20.39 4.60
C HIS A 136 -5.61 20.79 4.83
N ARG A 137 -5.34 21.73 5.75
CA ARG A 137 -3.97 22.14 6.13
C ARG A 137 -3.36 21.29 7.24
N GLY A 138 -4.10 20.32 7.75
CA GLY A 138 -3.69 19.50 8.87
C GLY A 138 -4.14 20.10 10.21
N VAL A 139 -4.56 19.24 11.12
CA VAL A 139 -4.74 19.53 12.55
C VAL A 139 -3.82 18.64 13.35
N ARG A 140 -3.28 19.16 14.45
CA ARG A 140 -2.40 18.40 15.32
C ARG A 140 -3.22 17.61 16.35
N LEU A 141 -2.92 16.32 16.45
CA LEU A 141 -3.28 15.47 17.58
C LEU A 141 -2.02 15.25 18.42
N ASP A 142 -1.96 15.90 19.56
CA ASP A 142 -0.86 15.75 20.51
C ASP A 142 -0.93 14.42 21.26
N ASP A 143 0.23 13.92 21.67
CA ASP A 143 0.43 12.70 22.48
C ASP A 143 -0.13 11.40 21.87
N VAL A 144 -0.52 11.41 20.59
CA VAL A 144 -1.01 10.25 19.86
C VAL A 144 -0.15 10.02 18.62
N SER A 145 0.69 8.98 18.62
CA SER A 145 1.46 8.54 17.45
C SER A 145 0.67 7.47 16.68
N VAL A 146 -0.09 7.87 15.67
CA VAL A 146 -1.00 7.01 14.90
C VAL A 146 -0.28 6.23 13.80
N TRP A 147 0.92 6.67 13.38
CA TRP A 147 1.69 5.95 12.35
C TRP A 147 1.96 4.49 12.75
N ARG A 148 2.19 4.22 14.04
CA ARG A 148 2.29 2.85 14.52
C ARG A 148 0.94 2.15 14.43
N LEU A 149 0.90 1.01 13.74
CA LEU A 149 -0.35 0.29 13.44
C LEU A 149 -1.14 -0.08 14.70
N ASP A 150 -0.46 -0.49 15.78
CA ASP A 150 -1.08 -0.77 17.07
C ASP A 150 -1.83 0.45 17.65
N ASN A 151 -1.24 1.63 17.55
CA ASN A 151 -1.87 2.87 18.00
C ASN A 151 -3.02 3.31 17.06
N PHE A 152 -2.86 3.14 15.75
CA PHE A 152 -3.95 3.37 14.79
C PHE A 152 -5.15 2.47 15.07
N MET A 153 -4.91 1.18 15.33
CA MET A 153 -5.96 0.23 15.65
C MET A 153 -6.70 0.64 16.93
N ARG A 154 -5.96 1.01 18.00
CA ARG A 154 -6.58 1.51 19.25
C ARG A 154 -7.45 2.75 19.03
N LEU A 155 -6.97 3.69 18.21
CA LEU A 155 -7.72 4.91 17.88
C LEU A 155 -9.06 4.58 17.19
N ILE A 156 -9.07 3.65 16.24
CA ILE A 156 -10.29 3.32 15.47
C ILE A 156 -11.24 2.39 16.21
N THR A 157 -10.74 1.53 17.11
CA THR A 157 -11.58 0.63 17.93
C THR A 157 -12.09 1.30 19.21
N GLY A 158 -11.57 2.49 19.55
CA GLY A 158 -11.92 3.19 20.79
C GLY A 158 -11.29 2.57 22.04
N GLU A 159 -10.28 1.71 21.87
CA GLU A 159 -9.51 1.18 22.99
C GLU A 159 -8.60 2.27 23.54
N LYS A 160 -8.73 2.57 24.84
CA LYS A 160 -7.82 3.49 25.52
C LYS A 160 -6.41 2.90 25.46
N ALA A 161 -5.43 3.73 25.08
CA ALA A 161 -4.02 3.37 25.24
C ALA A 161 -3.77 3.04 26.72
N SER A 162 -3.39 1.79 27.00
CA SER A 162 -2.94 1.41 28.34
C SER A 162 -1.71 2.27 28.67
N CYS A 163 -1.84 3.11 29.70
CA CYS A 163 -0.76 3.90 30.27
C CYS A 163 0.38 3.00 30.77
#